data_AF-A0A8H9IZV1-F1
#
_entry.id   AF-A0A8H9IZV1-F1
#
_cell.length_a   1.000
_cell.length_b   1.000
_cell.length_c   1.000
_cell.angle_alpha   90.00
_cell.angle_beta   90.00
_cell.angle_gamma   90.00
#
_symmetry.space_group_name_H-M   'P 1'
#
loop_
_entity.id
_entity.type
_entity.pdbx_description
1 polymer ?
#
loop_
_entity_poly.entity_id
_entity_poly.type
_entity_poly.pdbx_seq_one_letter_code
_entity_poly.pdbx_strand_id
1 'polypeptide(L)'
;MRDHAFSVDEPQPLSGTDVAANPVEYALAALGSCQVITYQFWAAKLGVLTGPAERERYEDLKRRVDEHCPVLDLFRNPTPVTTNLR
;
A
#
# COMPACT_ATOMS: atom_id res chain seq x y z
N MET A 1 -13.44 -11.40 7.94
CA MET A 1 -12.17 -11.90 7.38
C MET A 1 -12.52 -13.04 6.46
N ARG A 2 -12.03 -13.05 5.21
CA ARG A 2 -12.22 -14.21 4.30
C ARG A 2 -11.28 -15.34 4.74
N ASP A 3 -11.50 -16.57 4.26
CA ASP A 3 -10.67 -17.75 4.56
C ASP A 3 -9.31 -17.70 3.84
N HIS A 4 -8.51 -16.67 4.13
CA HIS A 4 -7.15 -16.52 3.62
C HIS A 4 -6.14 -16.84 4.72
N ALA A 5 -5.18 -17.70 4.40
CA ALA A 5 -4.04 -18.00 5.26
C ALA A 5 -2.82 -17.19 4.79
N PHE A 6 -1.96 -16.85 5.74
CA PHE A 6 -0.79 -16.03 5.52
C PHE A 6 0.32 -16.45 6.47
N SER A 7 1.52 -16.62 5.93
CA SER A 7 2.72 -16.96 6.69
C SER A 7 3.61 -15.74 6.80
N VAL A 8 4.16 -15.50 7.99
CA VAL A 8 5.15 -14.44 8.25
C VAL A 8 6.42 -15.11 8.72
N ASP A 9 7.55 -14.65 8.21
CA ASP A 9 8.84 -15.08 8.69
C ASP A 9 9.85 -13.94 8.59
N GLU A 10 10.93 -14.04 9.35
CA GLU A 10 12.03 -13.08 9.32
C GLU A 10 13.26 -13.75 8.67
N PRO A 11 14.24 -12.95 8.18
CA PRO A 11 15.48 -13.52 7.68
C PRO A 11 16.33 -14.06 8.85
N GLN A 12 17.27 -14.95 8.57
CA GLN A 12 18.12 -15.60 9.59
C GLN A 12 18.87 -14.61 10.51
N PRO A 13 19.37 -13.45 10.04
CA PRO A 13 19.98 -12.44 10.92
C PRO A 13 19.03 -11.87 12.00
N LEU A 14 17.71 -12.00 11.81
CA LEU A 14 16.66 -11.60 12.75
C LEU A 14 15.98 -12.81 13.40
N SER A 15 16.66 -13.97 13.42
CA SER A 15 16.21 -15.22 14.04
C SER A 15 14.98 -15.87 13.39
N GLY A 16 14.67 -15.58 12.12
CA GLY A 16 13.67 -16.33 11.36
C GLY A 16 14.28 -17.37 10.40
N THR A 17 13.44 -17.96 9.55
CA THR A 17 13.82 -19.06 8.64
C THR A 17 13.93 -18.66 7.17
N ASP A 18 13.60 -17.42 6.82
CA ASP A 18 13.56 -16.88 5.46
C ASP A 18 12.66 -17.69 4.49
N VAL A 19 11.53 -18.25 4.98
CA VAL A 19 10.59 -19.06 4.16
C VAL A 19 9.28 -18.34 3.81
N ALA A 20 9.07 -17.15 4.33
CA ALA A 20 7.94 -16.28 4.04
C ALA A 20 8.37 -14.81 4.16
N ALA A 21 7.56 -13.90 3.61
CA ALA A 21 7.87 -12.49 3.70
C ALA A 21 7.76 -11.99 5.16
N ASN A 22 8.58 -11.01 5.48
CA ASN A 22 8.54 -10.36 6.79
C ASN A 22 7.43 -9.28 6.84
N PRO A 23 7.09 -8.77 8.04
CA PRO A 23 6.06 -7.75 8.19
C PRO A 23 6.31 -6.48 7.37
N VAL A 24 7.58 -6.08 7.20
CA VAL A 24 7.93 -4.88 6.41
C VAL A 24 7.65 -5.11 4.93
N GLU A 25 8.04 -6.27 4.40
CA GLU A 25 7.77 -6.67 3.02
C GLU A 25 6.27 -6.75 2.73
N TYR A 26 5.49 -7.29 3.66
CA TYR A 26 4.04 -7.30 3.53
C TYR A 26 3.43 -5.90 3.58
N ALA A 27 3.94 -5.01 4.43
CA ALA A 27 3.49 -3.63 4.47
C ALA A 27 3.79 -2.91 3.14
N LEU A 28 4.97 -3.13 2.56
CA LEU A 28 5.34 -2.59 1.24
C LEU A 28 4.51 -3.19 0.10
N ALA A 29 4.24 -4.50 0.13
CA ALA A 29 3.37 -5.16 -0.84
C ALA A 29 1.93 -4.63 -0.78
N ALA A 30 1.42 -4.39 0.43
CA ALA A 30 0.12 -3.76 0.65
C ALA A 30 0.10 -2.33 0.11
N LEU A 31 1.15 -1.53 0.35
CA LEU A 31 1.26 -0.18 -0.18
C LEU A 31 1.29 -0.17 -1.72
N GLY A 32 2.15 -0.99 -2.32
CA GLY A 32 2.28 -1.09 -3.78
C GLY A 32 0.99 -1.52 -4.45
N SER A 33 0.35 -2.57 -3.95
CA SER A 33 -0.93 -3.06 -4.50
C SER A 33 -2.06 -2.04 -4.34
N CYS A 34 -2.16 -1.38 -3.18
CA CYS A 34 -3.14 -0.33 -2.95
C CYS A 34 -2.94 0.86 -3.89
N GLN A 35 -1.69 1.28 -4.12
CA GLN A 35 -1.36 2.33 -5.09
C GLN A 35 -1.84 1.94 -6.49
N VAL A 36 -1.48 0.75 -6.97
CA VAL A 36 -1.89 0.27 -8.31
C VAL A 36 -3.41 0.26 -8.47
N ILE A 37 -4.14 -0.32 -7.52
CA ILE A 37 -5.62 -0.38 -7.56
C ILE A 37 -6.22 1.03 -7.57
N THR A 38 -5.71 1.93 -6.74
CA THR A 38 -6.22 3.30 -6.62
C THR A 38 -5.92 4.11 -7.88
N TYR A 39 -4.73 3.95 -8.47
CA TYR A 39 -4.38 4.54 -9.77
C TYR A 39 -5.32 4.05 -10.88
N GLN A 40 -5.55 2.74 -10.97
CA GLN A 40 -6.45 2.17 -11.98
C GLN A 40 -7.87 2.73 -11.85
N PHE A 41 -8.40 2.80 -10.62
CA PHE A 41 -9.71 3.37 -10.34
C PHE A 41 -9.82 4.84 -10.77
N TRP A 42 -8.89 5.70 -10.33
CA TRP A 42 -8.93 7.13 -10.65
C TRP A 42 -8.60 7.43 -12.11
N ALA A 43 -7.68 6.69 -12.71
CA ALA A 43 -7.37 6.83 -14.13
C ALA A 43 -8.59 6.50 -15.01
N ALA A 44 -9.37 5.47 -14.65
CA ALA A 44 -10.64 5.17 -15.32
C ALA A 44 -11.64 6.31 -15.16
N LYS A 45 -11.83 6.79 -13.93
CA LYS A 45 -12.78 7.86 -13.61
C LYS A 45 -12.45 9.20 -14.27
N LEU A 46 -11.16 9.50 -14.46
CA LEU A 46 -10.69 10.73 -15.10
C LEU A 46 -10.52 10.60 -16.62
N GLY A 47 -10.68 9.41 -17.21
CA GLY A 47 -10.41 9.18 -18.64
C GLY A 47 -8.94 9.40 -19.01
N VAL A 48 -8.02 8.87 -18.20
CA VAL A 48 -6.56 8.94 -18.39
C VAL A 48 -5.98 7.60 -18.89
N LEU A 49 -6.78 6.54 -18.96
CA LEU A 49 -6.34 5.19 -19.35
C LEU A 49 -5.94 5.01 -20.83
N THR A 50 -6.39 5.89 -21.73
CA THR A 50 -6.38 5.63 -23.17
C THR A 50 -5.25 6.29 -23.95
N GLY A 51 -4.29 6.94 -23.29
CA GLY A 51 -3.15 7.52 -24.00
C GLY A 51 -2.28 8.46 -23.16
N PRO A 52 -1.26 9.06 -23.80
CA PRO A 52 -0.52 10.15 -23.20
C PRO A 52 -1.48 11.31 -22.90
N ALA A 53 -1.39 11.84 -21.68
CA ALA A 53 -2.13 13.01 -21.24
C ALA A 53 -1.15 14.15 -20.95
N GLU A 54 -1.67 15.38 -20.89
CA GLU A 54 -0.91 16.52 -20.40
C GLU A 54 -0.39 16.26 -18.98
N ARG A 55 0.80 16.78 -18.66
CA ARG A 55 1.43 16.61 -17.34
C ARG A 55 0.48 16.93 -16.19
N GLU A 56 -0.28 18.01 -16.31
CA GLU A 56 -1.25 18.46 -15.32
C GLU A 56 -2.31 17.38 -15.00
N ARG A 57 -2.72 16.58 -15.99
CA ARG A 57 -3.67 15.48 -15.76
C ARG A 57 -3.05 14.34 -14.98
N TYR A 58 -1.76 14.04 -15.21
CA TYR A 58 -1.05 13.04 -14.41
C TYR A 58 -0.80 13.53 -12.98
N GLU A 59 -0.57 14.82 -12.78
CA GLU A 59 -0.46 15.43 -11.46
C GLU A 59 -1.80 15.41 -10.71
N ASP A 60 -2.92 15.73 -11.36
CA ASP A 60 -4.26 15.58 -10.76
C ASP A 60 -4.54 14.11 -10.39
N LEU A 61 -4.21 13.17 -11.28
CA LEU A 61 -4.34 11.74 -11.00
C LEU A 61 -3.53 11.35 -9.76
N LYS A 62 -2.24 11.72 -9.71
CA LYS A 62 -1.40 11.43 -8.55
C LYS A 62 -1.95 12.04 -7.27
N ARG A 63 -2.37 13.30 -7.29
CA ARG A 63 -2.96 13.97 -6.12
C ARG A 63 -4.16 13.19 -5.59
N ARG A 64 -5.10 12.82 -6.46
CA ARG A 64 -6.29 12.06 -6.06
C ARG A 64 -5.94 10.68 -5.53
N VAL A 65 -4.94 10.00 -6.11
CA VAL A 65 -4.49 8.71 -5.59
C VAL A 65 -3.88 8.88 -4.19
N ASP A 66 -2.99 9.84 -4.02
CA ASP A 66 -2.33 10.12 -2.74
C ASP A 66 -3.34 10.49 -1.64
N GLU A 67 -4.42 11.22 -1.97
CA GLU A 67 -5.49 11.60 -1.05
C GLU A 67 -6.44 10.45 -0.69
N HIS A 68 -6.54 9.41 -1.54
CA HIS A 68 -7.56 8.36 -1.41
C HIS A 68 -6.98 6.95 -1.24
N CYS A 69 -5.66 6.79 -1.16
CA CYS A 69 -5.00 5.50 -0.95
C CYS A 69 -5.01 5.17 0.55
N PRO A 70 -5.87 4.26 1.03
CA PRO A 70 -6.00 3.97 2.47
C PRO A 70 -4.73 3.38 3.08
N VAL A 71 -3.93 2.64 2.32
CA VAL A 71 -2.68 2.10 2.85
C VAL A 71 -1.63 3.20 2.99
N LEU A 72 -1.57 4.15 2.05
CA LEU A 72 -0.66 5.29 2.17
C LEU A 72 -0.97 6.15 3.41
N ASP A 73 -2.25 6.27 3.76
CA ASP A 73 -2.69 6.94 4.98
C ASP A 73 -2.03 6.36 6.23
N LEU A 74 -1.95 5.03 6.36
CA LEU A 74 -1.29 4.35 7.48
C LEU A 74 0.20 4.71 7.63
N PHE A 75 0.87 5.08 6.53
CA PHE A 75 2.28 5.51 6.56
C PHE A 75 2.45 7.01 6.78
N ARG A 76 1.45 7.82 6.42
CA ARG A 76 1.50 9.29 6.54
C ARG A 76 0.97 9.78 7.88
N ASN A 77 0.03 9.05 8.48
CA ASN A 77 -0.67 9.46 9.67
C ASN A 77 -0.42 8.46 10.82
N PRO A 78 -0.13 8.94 12.03
CA PRO A 78 0.11 8.08 13.17
C PRO A 78 -1.17 7.31 13.53
N THR A 79 -1.08 5.99 13.59
CA THR A 79 -2.15 5.16 14.13
C THR A 79 -2.12 5.25 15.66
N PRO A 80 -3.20 5.67 16.34
CA PRO A 80 -3.21 5.77 17.79
C PRO A 80 -3.18 4.37 18.40
N VAL A 81 -2.01 3.98 18.93
CA VAL A 81 -1.83 2.72 19.67
C VAL A 81 -1.39 3.03 21.09
N THR A 82 -1.92 2.29 22.07
CA THR A 82 -1.54 2.40 23.47
C THR A 82 -0.93 1.07 23.92
N THR A 83 0.29 1.12 24.42
CA THR A 83 1.01 -0.07 24.92
C THR A 83 1.15 0.04 26.43
N ASN A 84 0.69 -0.97 27.16
CA ASN A 84 0.92 -1.10 28.59
C ASN A 84 1.84 -2.29 28.82
N LEU A 85 3.01 -2.03 29.42
CA LEU A 85 3.87 -3.09 29.94
C LEU A 85 3.40 -3.40 31.36
N ARG A 86 3.17 -4.67 31.66
CA ARG A 86 2.89 -5.14 33.03
C ARG A 86 4.18 -5.52 33.73
#